data_AF-A0A5C9EG59-F1
#
_entry.id   AF-A0A5C9EG59-F1
#
_cell.length_a   1.000
_cell.length_b   1.000
_cell.length_c   1.000
_cell.angle_alpha   90.00
_cell.angle_beta   90.00
_cell.angle_gamma   90.00
#
_symmetry.space_group_name_H-M   'P 1'
#
loop_
_entity.id
_entity.type
_entity.pdbx_description
1 polymer ?
#
loop_
_entity_poly.entity_id
_entity_poly.type
_entity_poly.pdbx_seq_one_letter_code
_entity_poly.pdbx_strand_id
1 'polypeptide(L)'
;MNSKLEYNGTVRMDGIRYDKKLTQFINPAVMCIGGIIITFVGIYFHLLTQLPYTQGVSINFISIVNLFGVFLALQGIVVLLRGVIGNRLIVIHQMLMAIQVLISLASFYIGYLLYVNPEVIPILIYNSDVGLFVNLGFPFDISYLKMLILFGIILGIIGALNDTYKIGKLERYKA
;
A
#
# COMPACT_ATOMS: atom_id res chain seq x y z
N MET A 1 52.48 -13.09 -0.71
CA MET A 1 52.44 -11.61 -0.76
C MET A 1 51.63 -11.26 -2.00
N ASN A 2 50.30 -11.16 -1.87
CA ASN A 2 49.37 -10.98 -3.00
C ASN A 2 48.79 -9.57 -2.99
N SER A 3 48.90 -8.94 -4.15
CA SER A 3 48.50 -7.58 -4.49
C SER A 3 46.99 -7.37 -4.33
N LYS A 4 46.62 -6.37 -3.52
CA LYS A 4 45.29 -5.77 -3.57
C LYS A 4 45.25 -4.83 -4.78
N LEU A 5 44.39 -5.15 -5.74
CA LEU A 5 44.02 -4.24 -6.81
C LEU A 5 43.16 -3.13 -6.20
N GLU A 6 43.78 -1.96 -6.01
CA GLU A 6 43.07 -0.70 -5.82
C GLU A 6 42.33 -0.36 -7.10
N TYR A 7 41.01 -0.49 -7.09
CA TYR A 7 40.18 0.11 -8.14
C TYR A 7 40.00 1.60 -7.79
N ASN A 8 41.06 2.37 -8.02
CA ASN A 8 41.05 3.82 -7.93
C ASN A 8 40.49 4.39 -9.23
N GLY A 9 39.16 4.32 -9.38
CA GLY A 9 38.44 4.98 -10.46
C GLY A 9 38.04 6.40 -10.06
N THR A 10 39.00 7.32 -10.02
CA THR A 10 38.73 8.75 -10.02
C THR A 10 39.39 9.39 -11.25
N VAL A 11 38.84 10.54 -11.67
CA VAL A 11 39.23 11.45 -12.76
C VAL A 11 38.31 11.28 -14.00
N ARG A 12 37.41 12.24 -14.30
CA ARG A 12 37.76 13.58 -14.81
C ARG A 12 36.82 14.73 -14.40
N MET A 13 37.49 15.85 -14.10
CA MET A 13 37.26 17.25 -14.51
C MET A 13 35.86 17.83 -14.27
N ASP A 14 35.53 18.06 -13.00
CA ASP A 14 34.95 19.32 -12.52
C ASP A 14 35.08 19.31 -10.99
N GLY A 15 35.70 20.34 -10.43
CA GLY A 15 36.25 20.39 -9.06
C GLY A 15 35.25 20.35 -7.91
N ILE A 16 34.15 19.61 -8.02
CA ILE A 16 33.19 19.37 -6.95
C ILE A 16 33.32 17.92 -6.51
N ARG A 17 34.08 17.68 -5.44
CA ARG A 17 34.02 16.41 -4.71
C ARG A 17 32.60 16.24 -4.17
N TYR A 18 31.77 15.46 -4.85
CA TYR A 18 30.58 14.91 -4.23
C TYR A 18 31.00 13.76 -3.30
N ASP A 19 31.64 14.10 -2.18
CA ASP A 19 31.86 13.17 -1.04
C ASP A 19 30.54 12.81 -0.33
N LYS A 20 29.41 13.33 -0.82
CA LYS A 20 28.11 12.75 -0.49
C LYS A 20 27.98 11.45 -1.26
N LYS A 21 28.35 10.34 -0.60
CA LYS A 21 27.57 9.09 -0.70
C LYS A 21 26.11 9.55 -0.82
N LEU A 22 25.48 9.34 -1.97
CA LEU A 22 24.04 9.53 -2.11
C LEU A 22 23.45 8.70 -0.99
N THR A 23 23.05 9.37 0.10
CA THR A 23 22.44 8.74 1.25
C THR A 23 21.32 7.92 0.66
N GLN A 24 21.23 6.63 1.01
CA GLN A 24 20.17 5.77 0.50
C GLN A 24 18.85 6.43 0.91
N PHE A 25 18.27 7.22 0.00
CA PHE A 25 16.98 7.88 0.20
C PHE A 25 15.89 6.87 0.51
N ILE A 26 16.14 5.63 0.08
CA ILE A 26 15.23 4.52 0.04
C ILE A 26 16.04 3.26 0.32
N ASN A 27 15.52 2.43 1.22
CA ASN A 27 16.04 1.09 1.43
C ASN A 27 15.27 0.15 0.46
N PRO A 28 15.90 -0.29 -0.65
CA PRO A 28 15.22 -1.10 -1.66
C PRO A 28 14.74 -2.44 -1.10
N ALA A 29 15.47 -3.03 -0.14
CA ALA A 29 15.07 -4.29 0.49
C ALA A 29 13.77 -4.14 1.30
N VAL A 30 13.64 -3.06 2.07
CA VAL A 30 12.41 -2.77 2.84
C VAL A 30 11.22 -2.54 1.91
N MET A 31 11.43 -1.83 0.80
CA MET A 31 10.37 -1.64 -0.19
C MET A 31 9.96 -2.94 -0.87
N CYS A 32 10.90 -3.81 -1.24
CA CYS A 32 10.56 -5.11 -1.80
C CYS A 32 9.80 -5.97 -0.78
N ILE A 33 10.24 -6.06 0.47
CA ILE A 33 9.54 -6.84 1.49
C ILE A 33 8.13 -6.29 1.74
N GLY A 34 8.01 -4.97 1.94
CA GLY A 34 6.72 -4.32 2.16
C GLY A 34 5.78 -4.48 0.96
N GLY A 35 6.28 -4.31 -0.25
CA GLY A 35 5.50 -4.46 -1.48
C GLY A 35 5.01 -5.89 -1.70
N ILE A 36 5.83 -6.91 -1.42
CA ILE A 36 5.43 -8.32 -1.45
C ILE A 36 4.27 -8.56 -0.49
N ILE A 37 4.43 -8.14 0.77
CA ILE A 37 3.41 -8.33 1.82
C ILE A 37 2.10 -7.67 1.41
N ILE A 38 2.13 -6.39 1.00
CA ILE A 38 0.93 -5.65 0.59
C ILE A 38 0.25 -6.33 -0.61
N THR A 39 1.04 -6.81 -1.57
CA THR A 39 0.50 -7.52 -2.75
C THR A 39 -0.21 -8.81 -2.35
N PHE A 40 0.41 -9.63 -1.50
CA PHE A 40 -0.20 -10.86 -0.99
C PHE A 40 -1.49 -10.60 -0.21
N VAL A 41 -1.51 -9.56 0.64
CA VAL A 41 -2.71 -9.16 1.38
C VAL A 41 -3.82 -8.74 0.41
N GLY A 42 -3.52 -7.94 -0.61
CA GLY A 42 -4.49 -7.55 -1.63
C GLY A 42 -5.07 -8.73 -2.40
N ILE A 43 -4.21 -9.66 -2.84
CA ILE A 43 -4.62 -10.91 -3.50
C ILE A 43 -5.50 -11.76 -2.56
N TYR A 44 -5.13 -11.87 -1.28
CA TYR A 44 -5.92 -12.60 -0.30
C TYR A 44 -7.34 -12.04 -0.16
N PHE A 45 -7.48 -10.71 -0.02
CA PHE A 45 -8.81 -10.07 0.02
C PHE A 45 -9.60 -10.28 -1.28
N HIS A 46 -8.95 -10.24 -2.44
CA HIS A 46 -9.59 -10.55 -3.71
C HIS A 46 -10.11 -11.99 -3.75
N LEU A 47 -9.28 -12.97 -3.36
CA LEU A 47 -9.65 -14.38 -3.37
C LEU A 47 -10.76 -14.70 -2.35
N LEU A 48 -10.77 -14.04 -1.20
CA LEU A 48 -11.85 -14.19 -0.21
C LEU A 48 -13.23 -13.91 -0.81
N THR A 49 -13.32 -12.96 -1.75
CA THR A 49 -14.60 -12.62 -2.42
C THR A 49 -15.11 -13.69 -3.39
N GLN A 50 -14.26 -14.64 -3.79
CA GLN A 50 -14.62 -15.71 -4.72
C GLN A 50 -15.03 -17.01 -4.01
N LEU A 51 -14.92 -17.07 -2.68
CA LEU A 51 -15.23 -18.27 -1.91
C LEU A 51 -16.74 -18.48 -1.75
N PRO A 52 -17.22 -19.74 -1.74
CA PRO A 52 -18.64 -20.08 -1.59
C PRO A 52 -19.23 -19.69 -0.23
N TYR A 53 -18.40 -19.34 0.76
CA TYR A 53 -18.81 -18.87 2.09
C TYR A 53 -19.37 -17.43 2.10
N THR A 54 -19.41 -16.76 0.94
CA THR A 54 -19.92 -15.38 0.81
C THR A 54 -21.43 -15.30 0.56
N GLN A 55 -22.15 -16.43 0.47
CA GLN A 55 -23.58 -16.48 0.13
C GLN A 55 -24.52 -15.76 1.13
N GLY A 56 -24.05 -15.47 2.34
CA GLY A 56 -24.79 -14.67 3.35
C GLY A 56 -24.39 -13.19 3.41
N VAL A 57 -23.54 -12.72 2.50
CA VAL A 57 -22.95 -11.39 2.51
C VAL A 57 -23.52 -10.54 1.38
N SER A 58 -23.76 -9.24 1.64
CA SER A 58 -24.32 -8.35 0.62
C SER A 58 -23.39 -8.22 -0.60
N ILE A 59 -23.97 -8.21 -1.80
CA ILE A 59 -23.22 -8.05 -3.07
C ILE A 59 -22.40 -6.75 -3.06
N ASN A 60 -22.94 -5.70 -2.45
CA ASN A 60 -22.27 -4.41 -2.29
C ASN A 60 -20.97 -4.54 -1.47
N PHE A 61 -21.00 -5.31 -0.37
CA PHE A 61 -19.80 -5.54 0.43
C PHE A 61 -18.74 -6.31 -0.33
N ILE A 62 -19.15 -7.39 -1.01
CA ILE A 62 -18.25 -8.24 -1.79
C ILE A 62 -17.54 -7.39 -2.85
N SER A 63 -18.28 -6.51 -3.53
CA SER A 63 -17.74 -5.61 -4.54
C SER A 63 -16.76 -4.58 -3.95
N ILE A 64 -17.08 -4.01 -2.77
CA ILE A 64 -16.20 -3.08 -2.05
C ILE A 64 -14.90 -3.77 -1.62
N VAL A 65 -14.98 -4.95 -1.00
CA VAL A 65 -13.80 -5.72 -0.57
C VAL A 65 -12.96 -6.16 -1.76
N ASN A 66 -13.61 -6.56 -2.86
CA ASN A 66 -12.92 -6.93 -4.09
C ASN A 66 -12.12 -5.75 -4.65
N LEU A 67 -12.76 -4.59 -4.82
CA LEU A 67 -12.10 -3.36 -5.29
C LEU A 67 -10.96 -2.94 -4.36
N PHE A 68 -11.17 -3.03 -3.05
CA PHE A 68 -10.13 -2.75 -2.06
C PHE A 68 -8.93 -3.69 -2.18
N GLY A 69 -9.18 -5.00 -2.33
CA GLY A 69 -8.14 -5.99 -2.55
C GLY A 69 -7.33 -5.73 -3.83
N VAL A 70 -7.99 -5.36 -4.92
CA VAL A 70 -7.34 -4.98 -6.19
C VAL A 70 -6.47 -3.74 -6.01
N PHE A 71 -6.96 -2.69 -5.35
CA PHE A 71 -6.17 -1.49 -5.11
C PHE A 71 -4.97 -1.73 -4.19
N LEU A 72 -5.13 -2.56 -3.15
CA LEU A 72 -4.00 -2.99 -2.32
C LEU A 72 -2.97 -3.75 -3.14
N ALA A 73 -3.40 -4.68 -4.00
CA ALA A 73 -2.48 -5.43 -4.85
C ALA A 73 -1.70 -4.50 -5.80
N LEU A 74 -2.39 -3.54 -6.44
CA LEU A 74 -1.77 -2.52 -7.29
C LEU A 74 -0.78 -1.65 -6.51
N GLN A 75 -1.14 -1.24 -5.29
CA GLN A 75 -0.25 -0.47 -4.41
C GLN A 75 1.01 -1.27 -4.07
N GLY A 76 0.85 -2.56 -3.74
CA GLY A 76 1.97 -3.46 -3.47
C GLY A 76 2.91 -3.60 -4.68
N ILE A 77 2.35 -3.74 -5.89
CA ILE A 77 3.13 -3.80 -7.14
C ILE A 77 3.91 -2.50 -7.37
N VAL A 78 3.30 -1.34 -7.15
CA VAL A 78 3.99 -0.04 -7.29
C VAL A 78 5.15 0.07 -6.29
N VAL A 79 4.94 -0.35 -5.04
CA VAL A 79 5.98 -0.37 -4.00
C VAL A 79 7.11 -1.36 -4.36
N LEU A 80 6.77 -2.51 -4.95
CA LEU A 80 7.75 -3.46 -5.46
C LEU A 80 8.61 -2.88 -6.57
N LEU A 81 7.99 -2.28 -7.58
CA LEU A 81 8.70 -1.63 -8.68
C LEU A 81 9.66 -0.55 -8.17
N ARG A 82 9.22 0.23 -7.17
CA ARG A 82 10.06 1.22 -6.48
C ARG A 82 11.27 0.59 -5.79
N GLY A 83 11.09 -0.56 -5.14
CA GLY A 83 12.18 -1.32 -4.53
C GLY A 83 13.18 -1.88 -5.54
N VAL A 84 12.68 -2.46 -6.65
CA VAL A 84 13.51 -3.05 -7.72
C VAL A 84 14.33 -1.98 -8.45
N ILE A 85 13.71 -0.84 -8.78
CA ILE A 85 14.41 0.29 -9.42
C ILE A 85 15.43 0.90 -8.45
N GLY A 86 15.09 0.96 -7.16
CA GLY A 86 15.90 1.60 -6.13
C GLY A 86 16.16 3.08 -6.44
N ASN A 87 17.38 3.54 -6.15
CA ASN A 87 17.79 4.93 -6.40
C ASN A 87 18.37 5.17 -7.81
N ARG A 88 18.29 4.18 -8.72
CA ARG A 88 18.94 4.27 -10.02
C ARG A 88 18.29 5.31 -10.95
N LEU A 89 16.96 5.46 -10.84
CA LEU A 89 16.16 6.31 -11.73
C LEU A 89 15.17 7.15 -10.92
N ILE A 90 15.62 8.32 -10.46
CA ILE A 90 14.83 9.22 -9.59
C ILE A 90 13.52 9.67 -10.27
N VAL A 91 13.55 9.92 -11.59
CA VAL A 91 12.36 10.34 -12.37
C VAL A 91 11.27 9.27 -12.33
N ILE A 92 11.62 8.01 -12.61
CA ILE A 92 10.65 6.90 -12.57
C ILE A 92 10.15 6.70 -11.14
N HIS A 93 11.02 6.87 -10.17
CA HIS A 93 10.64 6.75 -8.76
C HIS A 93 9.59 7.81 -8.35
N GLN A 94 9.72 9.04 -8.81
CA GLN A 94 8.71 10.10 -8.60
C GLN A 94 7.40 9.78 -9.32
N MET A 95 7.45 9.28 -10.56
CA MET A 95 6.24 8.86 -11.27
C MET A 95 5.49 7.74 -10.52
N LEU A 96 6.21 6.75 -10.00
CA LEU A 96 5.61 5.68 -9.20
C LEU A 96 5.01 6.19 -7.88
N MET A 97 5.64 7.19 -7.24
CA MET A 97 5.03 7.84 -6.07
C MET A 97 3.75 8.59 -6.42
N ALA A 98 3.70 9.28 -7.57
CA ALA A 98 2.47 9.94 -8.01
C ALA A 98 1.34 8.94 -8.27
N ILE A 99 1.64 7.80 -8.91
CA ILE A 99 0.68 6.70 -9.09
C ILE A 99 0.20 6.17 -7.73
N GLN A 100 1.11 5.99 -6.77
CA GLN A 100 0.77 5.53 -5.43
C GLN A 100 -0.18 6.49 -4.70
N VAL A 101 -0.01 7.81 -4.87
CA VAL A 101 -0.92 8.82 -4.34
C VAL A 101 -2.31 8.70 -4.99
N LEU A 102 -2.39 8.50 -6.31
CA LEU A 102 -3.68 8.30 -7.00
C LEU A 102 -4.41 7.05 -6.51
N ILE A 103 -3.69 5.93 -6.34
CA ILE A 103 -4.25 4.70 -5.78
C ILE A 103 -4.74 4.94 -4.34
N SER A 104 -3.98 5.67 -3.53
CA SER A 104 -4.38 6.00 -2.16
C SER A 104 -5.66 6.86 -2.13
N LEU A 105 -5.81 7.78 -3.08
CA LEU A 105 -7.01 8.60 -3.22
C LEU A 105 -8.25 7.76 -3.55
N ALA A 106 -8.11 6.80 -4.47
CA ALA A 106 -9.17 5.85 -4.79
C ALA A 106 -9.53 4.98 -3.57
N SER A 107 -8.53 4.52 -2.81
CA SER A 107 -8.75 3.79 -1.56
C SER A 107 -9.47 4.63 -0.48
N PHE A 108 -9.26 5.95 -0.42
CA PHE A 108 -10.03 6.81 0.48
C PHE A 108 -11.50 6.88 0.11
N TYR A 109 -11.82 6.94 -1.19
CA TYR A 109 -13.20 6.94 -1.63
C TYR A 109 -13.91 5.64 -1.20
N ILE A 110 -13.23 4.50 -1.29
CA ILE A 110 -13.73 3.22 -0.77
C ILE A 110 -13.94 3.26 0.75
N GLY A 111 -12.96 3.76 1.49
CA GLY A 111 -13.09 3.90 2.95
C GLY A 111 -14.26 4.80 3.34
N TYR A 112 -14.49 5.88 2.60
CA TYR A 112 -15.64 6.77 2.78
C TYR A 112 -16.96 6.05 2.51
N LEU A 113 -17.07 5.23 1.46
CA LEU A 113 -18.27 4.43 1.20
C LEU A 113 -18.59 3.46 2.34
N LEU A 114 -17.56 2.83 2.93
CA LEU A 114 -17.70 1.97 4.11
C LEU A 114 -18.10 2.77 5.36
N TYR A 115 -17.59 3.99 5.52
CA TYR A 115 -17.94 4.85 6.65
C TYR A 115 -19.39 5.32 6.61
N VAL A 116 -19.90 5.66 5.42
CA VAL A 116 -21.29 6.07 5.20
C VAL A 116 -22.25 4.90 5.33
N ASN A 117 -21.86 3.72 4.80
CA ASN A 117 -22.69 2.51 4.81
C ASN A 117 -22.01 1.36 5.57
N PRO A 118 -21.78 1.49 6.89
CA PRO A 118 -21.09 0.46 7.67
C PRO A 118 -21.90 -0.83 7.81
N GLU A 119 -23.23 -0.74 7.65
CA GLU A 119 -24.15 -1.89 7.66
C GLU A 119 -23.85 -2.92 6.57
N VAL A 120 -23.13 -2.49 5.53
CA VAL A 120 -22.67 -3.36 4.46
C VAL A 120 -21.66 -4.39 4.98
N ILE A 121 -20.96 -4.13 6.08
CA ILE A 121 -19.96 -5.04 6.67
C ILE A 121 -20.66 -6.22 7.38
N PRO A 122 -20.53 -7.46 6.90
CA PRO A 122 -21.20 -8.60 7.53
C PRO A 122 -20.55 -8.96 8.88
N ILE A 123 -21.38 -9.19 9.90
CA ILE A 123 -20.94 -9.85 11.14
C ILE A 123 -21.29 -11.32 10.99
N LEU A 124 -20.27 -12.13 10.75
CA LEU A 124 -20.41 -13.57 10.54
C LEU A 124 -20.20 -14.30 11.87
N ILE A 125 -21.21 -15.05 12.31
CA ILE A 125 -21.08 -16.01 13.41
C ILE A 125 -21.19 -17.41 12.86
N TYR A 126 -20.31 -18.30 13.31
CA TYR A 126 -20.37 -19.71 12.98
C TYR A 126 -21.59 -20.34 13.65
N ASN A 127 -22.53 -20.85 12.86
CA ASN A 127 -23.66 -21.61 13.36
C ASN A 127 -23.35 -23.11 13.22
N SER A 128 -23.22 -23.78 14.36
CA SER A 128 -22.93 -25.21 14.47
C SER A 128 -24.02 -26.11 13.89
N ASP A 129 -25.27 -25.65 13.87
CA ASP A 129 -26.43 -26.46 13.45
C ASP A 129 -26.53 -26.59 11.93
N VAL A 130 -26.07 -25.57 11.20
CA VAL A 130 -26.10 -25.52 9.73
C VAL A 130 -24.69 -25.69 9.14
N GLY A 131 -23.64 -25.70 9.98
CA GLY A 131 -22.25 -25.81 9.55
C GLY A 131 -21.75 -24.62 8.71
N LEU A 132 -22.44 -23.48 8.78
CA LEU A 132 -22.21 -22.31 7.94
C LEU A 132 -22.05 -21.04 8.78
N PHE A 133 -21.33 -20.06 8.23
CA PHE A 133 -21.31 -18.71 8.77
C PHE A 133 -22.60 -17.99 8.39
N VAL A 134 -23.33 -17.52 9.39
CA VAL A 134 -24.59 -16.79 9.20
C VAL A 134 -24.36 -15.33 9.55
N ASN A 135 -24.90 -14.44 8.71
CA ASN A 135 -24.87 -13.01 8.97
C ASN A 135 -26.04 -12.66 9.92
N LEU A 136 -25.71 -12.23 11.14
CA LEU A 136 -26.72 -11.86 12.14
C LEU A 136 -27.20 -10.41 12.02
N GLY A 137 -26.71 -9.67 11.00
CA GLY A 137 -26.85 -8.21 10.97
C GLY A 137 -26.04 -7.55 12.07
N PHE A 138 -26.23 -6.25 12.30
CA PHE A 138 -25.58 -5.52 13.40
C PHE A 138 -26.45 -5.52 14.67
N PRO A 139 -26.11 -6.29 15.72
CA PRO A 139 -26.78 -6.20 17.00
C PRO A 139 -26.15 -5.15 17.95
N PHE A 140 -25.10 -4.44 17.51
CA PHE A 140 -24.29 -3.53 18.35
C PHE A 140 -24.23 -2.10 17.78
N ASP A 141 -23.78 -1.16 18.63
CA ASP A 141 -23.54 0.23 18.25
C ASP A 141 -22.49 0.34 17.12
N ILE A 142 -22.97 0.77 15.96
CA ILE A 142 -22.21 0.98 14.72
C ILE A 142 -21.09 2.04 14.91
N SER A 143 -21.16 2.85 15.96
CA SER A 143 -20.19 3.90 16.28
C SER A 143 -18.76 3.38 16.38
N TYR A 144 -18.54 2.21 16.99
CA TYR A 144 -17.20 1.60 17.10
C TYR A 144 -16.63 1.21 15.73
N LEU A 145 -17.47 0.65 14.86
CA LEU A 145 -17.04 0.28 13.51
C LEU A 145 -16.71 1.53 12.69
N LYS A 146 -17.54 2.57 12.77
CA LYS A 146 -17.28 3.87 12.14
C LYS A 146 -15.97 4.49 12.63
N MET A 147 -15.68 4.42 13.94
CA MET A 147 -14.40 4.89 14.48
C MET A 147 -13.21 4.11 13.91
N LEU A 148 -13.33 2.77 13.80
CA LEU A 148 -12.27 1.93 13.23
C LEU A 148 -12.01 2.26 11.76
N ILE A 149 -13.08 2.43 10.97
CA ILE A 149 -12.98 2.85 9.56
C ILE A 149 -12.33 4.23 9.45
N LEU A 150 -12.78 5.20 10.26
CA LEU A 150 -12.23 6.55 10.29
C LEU A 150 -10.74 6.54 10.63
N PHE A 151 -10.34 5.74 11.61
CA PHE A 151 -8.95 5.56 11.98
C PHE A 151 -8.11 5.03 10.81
N GLY A 152 -8.61 4.02 10.09
CA GLY A 152 -7.97 3.50 8.88
C GLY A 152 -7.81 4.56 7.78
N ILE A 153 -8.84 5.37 7.54
CA ILE A 153 -8.78 6.49 6.58
C ILE A 153 -7.68 7.49 6.99
N ILE A 154 -7.64 7.90 8.27
CA ILE A 154 -6.63 8.85 8.78
C ILE A 154 -5.21 8.30 8.58
N LEU A 155 -4.96 7.03 8.91
CA LEU A 155 -3.66 6.40 8.70
C LEU A 155 -3.24 6.40 7.24
N GLY A 156 -4.18 6.10 6.34
CA GLY A 156 -3.92 6.18 4.90
C GLY A 156 -3.56 7.60 4.46
N ILE A 157 -4.26 8.63 4.95
CA ILE A 157 -3.98 10.04 4.62
C ILE A 157 -2.58 10.43 5.07
N ILE A 158 -2.20 10.06 6.30
CA ILE A 158 -0.84 10.30 6.81
C ILE A 158 0.20 9.64 5.90
N GLY A 159 -0.06 8.41 5.45
CA GLY A 159 0.78 7.71 4.48
C GLY A 159 0.94 8.47 3.16
N ALA A 160 -0.18 8.90 2.56
CA ALA A 160 -0.18 9.66 1.31
C ALA A 160 0.54 11.02 1.42
N LEU A 161 0.37 11.72 2.56
CA LEU A 161 1.09 12.96 2.84
C LEU A 161 2.60 12.74 2.97
N ASN A 162 3.02 11.66 3.62
CA ASN A 162 4.44 11.30 3.73
C ASN A 162 5.05 11.01 2.35
N ASP A 163 4.33 10.29 1.49
CA ASP A 163 4.78 10.05 0.11
C ASP A 163 4.85 11.35 -0.70
N THR A 164 3.86 12.23 -0.57
CA THR A 164 3.85 13.57 -1.22
C THR A 164 5.04 14.42 -0.75
N TYR A 165 5.32 14.45 0.56
CA TYR A 165 6.47 15.15 1.12
C TYR A 165 7.80 14.63 0.55
N LYS A 166 7.94 13.30 0.39
CA LYS A 166 9.13 12.69 -0.22
C LYS A 166 9.29 13.08 -1.70
N ILE A 167 8.20 13.20 -2.46
CA ILE A 167 8.25 13.68 -3.85
C ILE A 167 8.85 15.09 -3.90
N GLY A 168 8.30 16.04 -3.12
CA GLY A 168 8.78 17.42 -3.11
C GLY A 168 10.22 17.54 -2.61
N LYS A 169 10.63 16.69 -1.65
CA LYS A 169 12.03 16.61 -1.25
C LYS A 169 12.93 16.15 -2.40
N LEU A 170 12.52 15.14 -3.19
CA LEU A 170 13.29 14.64 -4.34
C LEU A 170 13.42 15.65 -5.48
N GLU A 171 12.41 16.51 -5.70
CA GLU A 171 12.52 17.59 -6.68
C GLU A 171 13.64 18.58 -6.33
N ARG A 172 13.83 18.89 -5.05
CA ARG A 172 14.91 19.76 -4.58
C ARG A 172 16.32 19.17 -4.74
N TYR A 173 16.46 17.87 -4.94
CA TYR A 173 17.77 17.23 -5.24
C TYR A 173 18.07 17.13 -6.73
N LYS A 174 17.10 17.47 -7.60
CA LYS A 174 17.30 17.58 -9.05
C LYS A 174 17.74 18.98 -9.48
N ALA A 175 17.52 20.00 -8.63
CA ALA A 175 18.02 21.36 -8.80
C ALA A 175 19.42 21.51 -8.19
#